data_AF-A0A451FSP4-F1
#
_entry.id   AF-A0A451FSP4-F1
#
_cell.length_a   1.000
_cell.length_b   1.000
_cell.length_c   1.000
_cell.angle_alpha   90.00
_cell.angle_beta   90.00
_cell.angle_gamma   90.00
#
_symmetry.space_group_name_H-M   'P 1'
#
loop_
_entity.id
_entity.type
_entity.pdbx_description
1 polymer ?
#
loop_
_entity_poly.entity_id
_entity_poly.type
_entity_poly.pdbx_seq_one_letter_code
_entity_poly.pdbx_strand_id
1 'polypeptide(L)'
;MAYLGLSAEHLWDAMTELARHLLALGARLSYGGDLRKGGFSELLFELVQRHRRDVVDEDSPVGISNFLAWPVHLRMPFADVNRVADDLAGIAELVCLDEKGVRMSLPLRHQVQEREPSAAEWADGLTAMRHTVQTESHARIVLGGRVESFKGSMPGIAEESLLSLNLGAPLFVLGGFGGCARDIAETLGLVAPWASSNRDWAERAHFSQFGPDSLKNGLTEVENRILAKTPHIDQAIILILKGLMNIDN
;
A
#
# COMPACT_ATOMS: atom_id res chain seq x y z
N MET A 1 -9.74 9.64 -14.85
CA MET A 1 -9.04 9.89 -16.13
C MET A 1 -7.55 9.70 -15.93
N ALA A 2 -6.85 9.14 -16.92
CA ALA A 2 -5.39 8.93 -16.93
C ALA A 2 -4.69 10.25 -17.25
N TYR A 3 -4.24 10.98 -16.24
CA TYR A 3 -3.71 12.34 -16.46
C TYR A 3 -2.32 12.35 -17.11
N LEU A 4 -1.56 11.26 -17.08
CA LEU A 4 -0.21 11.19 -17.66
C LEU A 4 -0.09 10.26 -18.88
N GLY A 5 -1.22 9.90 -19.51
CA GLY A 5 -1.24 8.90 -20.60
C GLY A 5 -1.05 7.46 -20.11
N LEU A 6 -1.02 7.23 -18.80
CA LEU A 6 -0.87 5.92 -18.17
C LEU A 6 -2.24 5.29 -17.90
N SER A 7 -2.48 4.11 -18.49
CA SER A 7 -3.66 3.28 -18.21
C SER A 7 -3.54 2.56 -16.86
N ALA A 8 -4.63 1.91 -16.43
CA ALA A 8 -4.58 1.02 -15.26
C ALA A 8 -3.54 -0.09 -15.44
N GLU A 9 -3.33 -0.59 -16.67
CA GLU A 9 -2.34 -1.64 -16.97
C GLU A 9 -0.92 -1.18 -16.63
N HIS A 10 -0.57 0.07 -16.94
CA HIS A 10 0.74 0.61 -16.58
C HIS A 10 0.98 0.66 -15.06
N LEU A 11 -0.07 0.94 -14.28
CA LEU A 11 0.02 0.88 -12.82
C LEU A 11 0.20 -0.57 -12.35
N TRP A 12 -0.52 -1.51 -12.96
CA TRP A 12 -0.42 -2.92 -12.64
C TRP A 12 0.96 -3.49 -12.96
N ASP A 13 1.51 -3.17 -14.13
CA ASP A 13 2.86 -3.56 -14.51
C ASP A 13 3.88 -2.98 -13.53
N ALA A 14 3.76 -1.70 -13.20
CA ALA A 14 4.66 -1.05 -12.26
C ALA A 14 4.64 -1.69 -10.86
N MET A 15 3.45 -1.96 -10.31
CA MET A 15 3.32 -2.63 -9.02
C MET A 15 3.85 -4.07 -9.07
N THR A 16 3.67 -4.78 -10.19
CA THR A 16 4.14 -6.15 -10.40
C THR A 16 5.66 -6.22 -10.43
N GLU A 17 6.30 -5.33 -11.20
CA GLU A 17 7.75 -5.23 -11.28
C GLU A 17 8.35 -4.88 -9.92
N LEU A 18 7.76 -3.92 -9.20
CA LEU A 18 8.19 -3.54 -7.86
C LEU A 18 8.08 -4.70 -6.87
N ALA A 19 6.91 -5.34 -6.82
CA ALA A 19 6.66 -6.48 -5.92
C ALA A 19 7.67 -7.61 -6.18
N ARG A 20 7.94 -7.94 -7.45
CA ARG A 20 8.89 -9.00 -7.81
C ARG A 20 10.30 -8.71 -7.29
N HIS A 21 10.81 -7.49 -7.48
CA HIS A 21 12.15 -7.13 -7.04
C HIS A 21 12.28 -7.09 -5.52
N LEU A 22 11.27 -6.58 -4.81
CA LEU A 22 11.25 -6.56 -3.35
C LEU A 22 11.20 -7.99 -2.78
N LEU A 23 10.33 -8.85 -3.31
CA LEU A 23 10.26 -10.26 -2.91
C LEU A 23 11.58 -10.99 -3.17
N ALA A 24 12.22 -10.76 -4.32
CA ALA A 24 13.51 -11.36 -4.66
C ALA A 24 14.65 -10.96 -3.72
N LEU A 25 14.53 -9.84 -3.02
CA LEU A 25 15.47 -9.38 -2.00
C LEU A 25 15.08 -9.84 -0.58
N GLY A 26 14.07 -10.70 -0.45
CA GLY A 26 13.59 -11.21 0.83
C GLY A 26 12.70 -10.22 1.60
N ALA A 27 12.25 -9.13 0.96
CA ALA A 27 11.32 -8.22 1.61
C ALA A 27 9.94 -8.87 1.77
N ARG A 28 9.27 -8.51 2.86
CA ARG A 28 7.87 -8.85 3.10
C ARG A 28 6.97 -7.69 2.71
N LEU A 29 6.00 -7.94 1.83
CA LEU A 29 5.06 -6.92 1.37
C LEU A 29 3.81 -6.90 2.26
N SER A 30 3.46 -5.74 2.79
CA SER A 30 2.20 -5.52 3.52
C SER A 30 1.19 -4.84 2.61
N TYR A 31 0.01 -5.44 2.41
CA TYR A 31 -1.00 -4.93 1.49
C TYR A 31 -2.39 -4.91 2.12
N GLY A 32 -3.08 -3.76 2.03
CA GLY A 32 -4.48 -3.59 2.45
C GLY A 32 -5.42 -3.83 1.28
N GLY A 33 -5.58 -5.09 0.90
CA GLY A 33 -6.13 -5.49 -0.39
C GLY A 33 -7.55 -6.01 -0.37
N ASP A 34 -8.24 -5.79 -1.48
CA ASP A 34 -9.48 -6.47 -1.78
C ASP A 34 -9.21 -7.86 -2.37
N LEU A 35 -9.81 -8.89 -1.78
CA LEU A 35 -9.68 -10.30 -2.20
C LEU A 35 -10.63 -10.66 -3.35
N ARG A 36 -11.34 -9.71 -3.95
CA ARG A 36 -12.19 -9.95 -5.12
C ARG A 36 -11.37 -10.46 -6.31
N LYS A 37 -12.01 -11.36 -7.09
CA LYS A 37 -11.47 -11.88 -8.34
C LYS A 37 -11.10 -10.77 -9.32
N GLY A 38 -9.94 -10.87 -9.95
CA GLY A 38 -9.36 -9.86 -10.84
C GLY A 38 -8.81 -8.64 -10.11
N GLY A 39 -8.59 -8.72 -8.80
CA GLY A 39 -7.89 -7.71 -8.00
C GLY A 39 -6.37 -7.92 -8.01
N PHE A 40 -5.63 -6.87 -7.65
CA PHE A 40 -4.15 -6.93 -7.60
C PHE A 40 -3.64 -7.96 -6.58
N SER A 41 -4.43 -8.27 -5.55
CA SER A 41 -4.11 -9.30 -4.55
C SER A 41 -3.85 -10.68 -5.19
N GLU A 42 -4.64 -11.07 -6.20
CA GLU A 42 -4.43 -12.36 -6.90
C GLU A 42 -3.09 -12.39 -7.62
N LEU A 43 -2.74 -11.30 -8.31
CA LEU A 43 -1.46 -11.18 -9.01
C LEU A 43 -0.27 -11.23 -8.03
N LEU A 44 -0.40 -10.56 -6.88
CA LEU A 44 0.59 -10.63 -5.80
C LEU A 44 0.80 -12.06 -5.30
N PHE A 45 -0.28 -12.82 -5.09
CA PHE A 45 -0.17 -14.22 -4.66
C PHE A 45 0.47 -15.10 -5.72
N GLU A 46 0.15 -14.89 -7.01
CA GLU A 46 0.83 -15.58 -8.11
C GLU A 46 2.34 -15.29 -8.16
N LEU A 47 2.74 -14.03 -7.92
CA LEU A 47 4.16 -13.65 -7.90
C LEU A 47 4.93 -14.40 -6.81
N VAL A 48 4.36 -14.51 -5.60
CA VAL A 48 5.00 -15.24 -4.49
C VAL A 48 5.07 -16.73 -4.78
N GLN A 49 4.01 -17.33 -5.33
CA GLN A 49 4.02 -18.75 -5.70
C GLN A 49 5.14 -19.07 -6.70
N ARG A 50 5.38 -18.19 -7.67
CA ARG A 50 6.47 -18.36 -8.64
C ARG A 50 7.83 -18.21 -7.96
N HIS A 51 8.00 -17.16 -7.15
CA HIS A 51 9.26 -16.91 -6.45
C HIS A 51 9.64 -18.03 -5.48
N ARG A 52 8.68 -18.58 -4.72
CA ARG A 52 8.92 -19.72 -3.82
C ARG A 52 9.40 -20.98 -4.53
N ARG A 53 8.97 -21.24 -5.77
CA ARG A 53 9.50 -22.40 -6.54
C ARG A 53 10.99 -22.28 -6.81
N ASP A 54 11.53 -21.06 -6.84
CA ASP A 54 12.94 -20.79 -7.10
C ASP A 54 13.79 -20.76 -5.82
N VAL A 55 13.16 -20.67 -4.63
CA VAL A 55 13.83 -20.65 -3.32
C VAL A 55 13.72 -22.03 -2.67
N VAL A 56 14.85 -22.69 -2.45
CA VAL A 56 14.95 -24.09 -1.97
C VAL A 56 14.66 -24.23 -0.46
N ASP A 57 14.49 -23.12 0.26
CA ASP A 57 14.35 -23.09 1.71
C ASP A 57 12.86 -23.07 2.13
N GLU A 58 12.39 -24.20 2.68
CA GLU A 58 11.02 -24.36 3.20
C GLU A 58 10.75 -23.45 4.42
N ASP A 59 11.79 -22.98 5.12
CA ASP A 59 11.67 -22.10 6.30
C ASP A 59 11.64 -20.59 5.93
N SER A 60 11.71 -20.25 4.64
CA SER A 60 11.70 -18.85 4.21
C SER A 60 10.37 -18.16 4.58
N PRO A 61 10.41 -17.01 5.29
CA PRO A 61 9.21 -16.36 5.79
C PRO A 61 8.28 -15.95 4.65
N VAL A 62 6.99 -15.97 4.95
CA VAL A 62 5.91 -15.58 4.05
C VAL A 62 6.16 -14.20 3.45
N GLY A 63 6.24 -14.14 2.11
CA GLY A 63 6.61 -12.91 1.38
C GLY A 63 5.53 -11.82 1.38
N ILE A 64 4.28 -12.14 1.75
CA ILE A 64 3.15 -11.18 1.74
C ILE A 64 2.30 -11.30 2.99
N SER A 65 1.94 -10.17 3.59
CA SER A 65 0.84 -10.03 4.55
C SER A 65 -0.31 -9.28 3.90
N ASN A 66 -1.46 -9.93 3.77
CA ASN A 66 -2.68 -9.29 3.30
C ASN A 66 -3.60 -8.96 4.47
N PHE A 67 -3.80 -7.67 4.73
CA PHE A 67 -4.63 -7.18 5.83
C PHE A 67 -6.07 -6.96 5.35
N LEU A 68 -7.02 -7.56 6.06
CA LEU A 68 -8.44 -7.30 5.91
C LEU A 68 -8.92 -6.44 7.07
N ALA A 69 -9.37 -5.23 6.75
CA ALA A 69 -10.06 -4.38 7.70
C ALA A 69 -11.35 -5.04 8.21
N TRP A 70 -11.71 -4.77 9.47
CA TRP A 70 -12.95 -5.21 10.11
C TRP A 70 -14.19 -5.19 9.20
N PRO A 71 -14.59 -4.04 8.61
CA PRO A 71 -15.79 -3.96 7.78
C PRO A 71 -15.71 -4.79 6.48
N VAL A 72 -14.51 -5.14 6.01
CA VAL A 72 -14.32 -5.95 4.80
C VAL A 72 -14.67 -7.40 5.10
N HIS A 73 -14.01 -7.99 6.10
CA HIS A 73 -14.24 -9.40 6.40
C HIS A 73 -15.54 -9.65 7.17
N LEU A 74 -16.18 -8.63 7.76
CA LEU A 74 -17.48 -8.76 8.40
C LEU A 74 -18.61 -9.11 7.41
N ARG A 75 -18.44 -8.76 6.13
CA ARG A 75 -19.36 -9.11 5.03
C ARG A 75 -19.06 -10.44 4.35
N MET A 76 -17.95 -11.07 4.73
CA MET A 76 -17.49 -12.32 4.12
C MET A 76 -17.98 -13.51 4.95
N PRO A 77 -18.50 -14.56 4.31
CA PRO A 77 -18.70 -15.84 4.98
C PRO A 77 -17.44 -16.35 5.65
N PHE A 78 -17.54 -16.90 6.86
CA PHE A 78 -16.36 -17.48 7.53
C PHE A 78 -15.69 -18.55 6.65
N ALA A 79 -16.50 -19.37 5.95
CA ALA A 79 -15.99 -20.35 5.00
C ALA A 79 -15.15 -19.73 3.87
N ASP A 80 -15.47 -18.52 3.42
CA ASP A 80 -14.71 -17.80 2.40
C ASP A 80 -13.38 -17.30 2.97
N VAL A 81 -13.40 -16.72 4.18
CA VAL A 81 -12.20 -16.28 4.87
C VAL A 81 -11.25 -17.46 5.14
N ASN A 82 -11.79 -18.59 5.63
CA ASN A 82 -11.00 -19.78 5.91
C ASN A 82 -10.39 -20.36 4.63
N ARG A 83 -11.17 -20.45 3.54
CA ARG A 83 -10.66 -20.91 2.24
C ARG A 83 -9.52 -20.04 1.75
N VAL A 84 -9.65 -18.71 1.82
CA VAL A 84 -8.56 -17.82 1.41
C VAL A 84 -7.34 -18.01 2.31
N ALA A 85 -7.52 -18.17 3.62
CA ALA A 85 -6.40 -18.45 4.51
C ALA A 85 -5.69 -19.78 4.16
N ASP A 86 -6.45 -20.82 3.83
CA ASP A 86 -5.93 -22.13 3.40
C ASP A 86 -5.23 -22.04 2.04
N ASP A 87 -5.82 -21.36 1.06
CA ASP A 87 -5.25 -21.16 -0.29
C ASP A 87 -3.93 -20.37 -0.25
N LEU A 88 -3.76 -19.53 0.77
CA LEU A 88 -2.55 -18.73 1.01
C LEU A 88 -1.55 -19.42 1.93
N ALA A 89 -1.88 -20.56 2.54
CA ALA A 89 -1.00 -21.25 3.47
C ALA A 89 0.37 -21.54 2.82
N GLY A 90 1.45 -21.11 3.47
CA GLY A 90 2.80 -21.24 2.93
C GLY A 90 3.10 -20.34 1.73
N ILE A 91 2.25 -19.36 1.39
CA ILE A 91 2.43 -18.37 0.31
C ILE A 91 2.32 -16.95 0.86
N ALA A 92 1.17 -16.62 1.46
CA ALA A 92 0.87 -15.32 2.06
C ALA A 92 0.19 -15.50 3.42
N GLU A 93 0.23 -14.47 4.26
CA GLU A 93 -0.49 -14.45 5.53
C GLU A 93 -1.75 -13.62 5.35
N LEU A 94 -2.91 -14.21 5.63
CA LEU A 94 -4.15 -13.47 5.74
C LEU A 94 -4.33 -12.95 7.17
N VAL A 95 -4.36 -11.63 7.33
CA VAL A 95 -4.49 -10.96 8.63
C VAL A 95 -5.86 -10.30 8.72
N CYS A 96 -6.78 -10.86 9.49
CA CYS A 96 -8.04 -10.20 9.84
C CYS A 96 -7.80 -9.24 11.02
N LEU A 97 -8.34 -8.03 10.96
CA LEU A 97 -8.24 -7.05 12.04
C LEU A 97 -9.61 -6.75 12.64
N ASP A 98 -9.68 -6.62 13.97
CA ASP A 98 -10.89 -6.17 14.65
C ASP A 98 -11.17 -4.67 14.41
N GLU A 99 -12.26 -4.15 14.97
CA GLU A 99 -12.66 -2.75 14.81
C GLU A 99 -11.62 -1.75 15.34
N LYS A 100 -10.66 -2.19 16.16
CA LYS A 100 -9.57 -1.38 16.71
C LYS A 100 -8.24 -1.59 15.99
N GLY A 101 -8.21 -2.42 14.94
CA GLY A 101 -6.99 -2.71 14.18
C GLY A 101 -6.13 -3.80 14.83
N VAL A 102 -6.66 -4.57 15.78
CA VAL A 102 -5.91 -5.65 16.43
C VAL A 102 -6.04 -6.94 15.62
N ARG A 103 -4.92 -7.65 15.45
CA ARG A 103 -4.88 -8.94 14.75
C ARG A 103 -5.82 -9.96 15.41
N MET A 104 -6.76 -10.49 14.62
CA MET A 104 -7.69 -11.53 15.02
C MET A 104 -7.23 -12.90 14.53
N SER A 105 -7.32 -13.91 15.40
CA SER A 105 -7.14 -15.30 14.99
C SER A 105 -8.37 -15.82 14.25
N LEU A 106 -8.20 -16.82 13.37
CA LEU A 106 -9.32 -17.46 12.67
C LEU A 106 -10.40 -18.03 13.62
N PRO A 107 -10.06 -18.66 14.76
CA PRO A 107 -11.08 -19.10 15.72
C PRO A 107 -11.91 -17.97 16.32
N LEU A 108 -11.29 -16.80 16.59
CA LEU A 108 -12.04 -15.62 17.05
C LEU A 108 -12.89 -15.06 15.91
N ARG A 109 -12.35 -15.00 14.69
CA ARG A 109 -13.11 -14.58 13.52
C ARG A 109 -14.33 -15.47 13.27
N HIS A 110 -14.26 -16.78 13.46
CA HIS A 110 -15.40 -17.70 13.29
C HIS A 110 -16.59 -17.35 14.19
N GLN A 111 -16.35 -16.75 15.35
CA GLN A 111 -17.39 -16.35 16.30
C GLN A 111 -18.09 -15.05 15.90
N VAL A 112 -17.55 -14.32 14.91
CA VAL A 112 -18.12 -13.05 14.42
C VAL A 112 -19.22 -13.33 13.42
N GLN A 113 -20.42 -12.84 13.72
CA GLN A 113 -21.57 -12.93 12.83
C GLN A 113 -21.41 -12.01 11.61
N GLU A 114 -21.74 -12.56 10.45
CA GLU A 114 -21.78 -11.83 9.18
C GLU A 114 -22.88 -10.77 9.18
N ARG A 115 -22.53 -9.55 8.78
CA ARG A 115 -23.50 -8.47 8.60
C ARG A 115 -22.95 -7.35 7.74
N GLU A 116 -23.85 -6.49 7.28
CA GLU A 116 -23.48 -5.23 6.64
C GLU A 116 -22.95 -4.24 7.70
N PRO A 117 -21.70 -3.75 7.58
CA PRO A 117 -21.16 -2.72 8.46
C PRO A 117 -21.78 -1.36 8.15
N SER A 118 -21.93 -0.54 9.19
CA SER A 118 -22.33 0.86 9.04
C SER A 118 -21.25 1.70 8.34
N ALA A 119 -21.62 2.89 7.86
CA ALA A 119 -20.67 3.81 7.25
C ALA A 119 -19.54 4.24 8.21
N ALA A 120 -19.85 4.36 9.52
CA ALA A 120 -18.85 4.67 10.55
C ALA A 120 -17.85 3.52 10.70
N GLU A 121 -18.31 2.27 10.83
CA GLU A 121 -17.44 1.09 10.90
C GLU A 121 -16.56 0.94 9.65
N TRP A 122 -17.06 1.34 8.49
CA TRP A 122 -16.27 1.40 7.26
C TRP A 122 -15.11 2.39 7.35
N ALA A 123 -15.37 3.62 7.83
CA ALA A 123 -14.35 4.64 7.95
C ALA A 123 -13.33 4.27 9.06
N ASP A 124 -13.83 3.92 10.24
CA ASP A 124 -13.01 3.63 11.42
C ASP A 124 -12.17 2.37 11.21
N GLY A 125 -12.77 1.30 10.68
CA GLY A 125 -12.05 0.04 10.44
C GLY A 125 -10.97 0.14 9.35
N LEU A 126 -11.20 0.94 8.30
CA LEU A 126 -10.15 1.20 7.29
C LEU A 126 -9.02 2.05 7.88
N THR A 127 -9.35 3.05 8.69
CA THR A 127 -8.37 3.88 9.39
C THR A 127 -7.52 3.02 10.34
N ALA A 128 -8.17 2.21 11.18
CA ALA A 128 -7.51 1.30 12.10
C ALA A 128 -6.57 0.32 11.37
N MET A 129 -7.01 -0.26 10.24
CA MET A 129 -6.15 -1.11 9.41
C MET A 129 -4.91 -0.37 8.90
N ARG A 130 -5.05 0.87 8.40
CA ARG A 130 -3.91 1.65 7.90
C ARG A 130 -2.90 1.97 8.99
N HIS A 131 -3.38 2.26 10.21
CA HIS A 131 -2.52 2.42 11.38
C HIS A 131 -1.73 1.14 11.67
N THR A 132 -2.39 -0.01 11.73
CA THR A 132 -1.71 -1.30 11.97
C THR A 132 -0.68 -1.62 10.90
N VAL A 133 -1.05 -1.49 9.62
CA VAL A 133 -0.13 -1.68 8.49
C VAL A 133 1.06 -0.74 8.60
N GLN A 134 0.85 0.53 8.98
CA GLN A 134 1.93 1.49 9.17
C GLN A 134 2.87 1.08 10.29
N THR A 135 2.35 0.65 11.44
CA THR A 135 3.18 0.24 12.58
C THR A 135 3.99 -1.02 12.33
N GLU A 136 3.53 -1.88 11.42
CA GLU A 136 4.20 -3.13 11.06
C GLU A 136 5.10 -3.00 9.81
N SER A 137 5.16 -1.83 9.20
CA SER A 137 5.95 -1.59 7.97
C SER A 137 7.20 -0.77 8.27
N HIS A 138 8.35 -1.23 7.78
CA HIS A 138 9.61 -0.48 7.85
C HIS A 138 9.65 0.72 6.88
N ALA A 139 8.99 0.59 5.74
CA ALA A 139 8.91 1.62 4.71
C ALA A 139 7.58 1.52 3.94
N ARG A 140 7.10 2.66 3.44
CA ARG A 140 5.91 2.73 2.59
C ARG A 140 6.27 3.20 1.20
N ILE A 141 5.71 2.53 0.19
CA ILE A 141 5.83 2.93 -1.21
C ILE A 141 4.43 3.24 -1.73
N VAL A 142 4.21 4.44 -2.26
CA VAL A 142 2.90 4.87 -2.79
C VAL A 142 2.97 5.17 -4.28
N LEU A 143 2.01 4.63 -5.02
CA LEU A 143 1.91 4.72 -6.47
C LEU A 143 0.44 4.82 -6.89
N GLY A 144 0.11 5.79 -7.75
CA GLY A 144 -1.25 5.99 -8.25
C GLY A 144 -2.22 6.45 -7.16
N GLY A 145 -3.33 5.73 -7.01
CA GLY A 145 -4.38 6.01 -6.02
C GLY A 145 -5.58 6.76 -6.58
N ARG A 146 -6.78 6.34 -6.16
CA ARG A 146 -8.03 7.02 -6.48
C ARG A 146 -8.13 8.31 -5.68
N VAL A 147 -8.60 9.36 -6.34
CA VAL A 147 -8.76 10.72 -5.79
C VAL A 147 -10.21 11.18 -5.78
N GLU A 148 -11.12 10.33 -6.25
CA GLU A 148 -12.57 10.54 -6.30
C GLU A 148 -13.28 9.29 -5.74
N SER A 149 -14.48 9.47 -5.19
CA SER A 149 -15.33 8.39 -4.68
C SER A 149 -14.64 7.45 -3.68
N PHE A 150 -13.79 8.00 -2.82
CA PHE A 150 -13.18 7.27 -1.71
C PHE A 150 -14.10 7.26 -0.47
N LYS A 151 -13.89 6.28 0.41
CA LYS A 151 -14.55 6.23 1.72
C LYS A 151 -13.68 6.94 2.74
N GLY A 152 -14.29 7.76 3.61
CA GLY A 152 -13.59 8.55 4.62
C GLY A 152 -13.41 10.02 4.22
N SER A 153 -12.60 10.73 4.97
CA SER A 153 -12.34 12.17 4.79
C SER A 153 -11.26 12.48 3.75
N MET A 154 -10.42 11.50 3.39
CA MET A 154 -9.38 11.64 2.37
C MET A 154 -9.13 10.34 1.59
N PRO A 155 -8.43 10.41 0.44
CA PRO A 155 -7.97 9.22 -0.27
C PRO A 155 -7.14 8.28 0.60
N GLY A 156 -7.28 6.96 0.43
CA GLY A 156 -6.53 5.99 1.24
C GLY A 156 -5.00 6.15 1.17
N ILE A 157 -4.46 6.41 -0.03
CA ILE A 157 -3.03 6.70 -0.21
C ILE A 157 -2.62 7.98 0.52
N ALA A 158 -3.47 9.01 0.57
CA ALA A 158 -3.20 10.22 1.33
C ALA A 158 -3.13 9.92 2.82
N GLU A 159 -4.12 9.21 3.36
CA GLU A 159 -4.16 8.89 4.79
C GLU A 159 -2.93 8.09 5.22
N GLU A 160 -2.58 7.06 4.46
CA GLU A 160 -1.39 6.24 4.68
C GLU A 160 -0.07 7.04 4.60
N SER A 161 0.02 7.95 3.64
CA SER A 161 1.20 8.81 3.48
C SER A 161 1.30 9.81 4.64
N LEU A 162 0.18 10.40 5.06
CA LEU A 162 0.14 11.34 6.17
C LEU A 162 0.53 10.65 7.49
N LEU A 163 0.05 9.41 7.71
CA LEU A 163 0.49 8.58 8.84
C LEU A 163 2.00 8.34 8.82
N SER A 164 2.56 8.02 7.65
CA SER A 164 4.01 7.80 7.51
C SER A 164 4.81 9.08 7.85
N LEU A 165 4.39 10.21 7.30
CA LEU A 165 5.03 11.52 7.52
C LEU A 165 4.96 11.96 8.99
N ASN A 166 3.79 11.81 9.63
CA ASN A 166 3.59 12.16 11.04
C ASN A 166 4.48 11.33 11.98
N LEU A 167 4.72 10.06 11.64
CA LEU A 167 5.57 9.15 12.41
C LEU A 167 7.06 9.26 12.04
N GLY A 168 7.41 10.06 11.02
CA GLY A 168 8.77 10.11 10.48
C GLY A 168 9.23 8.78 9.84
N ALA A 169 8.28 7.95 9.42
CA ALA A 169 8.56 6.67 8.81
C ALA A 169 8.94 6.84 7.32
N PRO A 170 9.84 6.00 6.78
CA PRO A 170 10.26 6.07 5.38
C PRO A 170 9.09 6.02 4.39
N LEU A 171 8.99 7.02 3.52
CA LEU A 171 7.97 7.16 2.49
C LEU A 171 8.59 7.38 1.11
N PHE A 172 8.30 6.50 0.17
CA PHE A 172 8.66 6.62 -1.24
C PHE A 172 7.43 7.01 -2.06
N VAL A 173 7.48 8.15 -2.75
CA VAL A 173 6.34 8.71 -3.49
C VAL A 173 6.59 8.62 -5.00
N LEU A 174 5.87 7.74 -5.70
CA LEU A 174 5.98 7.55 -7.15
C LEU A 174 4.94 8.40 -7.89
N GLY A 175 5.12 9.72 -7.83
CA GLY A 175 4.20 10.70 -8.43
C GLY A 175 4.13 10.65 -9.96
N GLY A 176 5.12 10.07 -10.64
CA GLY A 176 5.17 9.94 -12.10
C GLY A 176 4.07 9.03 -12.68
N PHE A 177 3.41 8.26 -11.81
CA PHE A 177 2.28 7.40 -12.16
C PHE A 177 0.90 8.06 -11.99
N GLY A 178 0.87 9.31 -11.53
CA GLY A 178 -0.39 10.06 -11.37
C GLY A 178 -1.15 9.71 -10.08
N GLY A 179 -2.44 10.06 -10.06
CA GLY A 179 -3.33 9.78 -8.92
C GLY A 179 -2.99 10.56 -7.66
N CYS A 180 -3.39 10.02 -6.51
CA CYS A 180 -3.14 10.63 -5.20
C CYS A 180 -1.63 10.77 -4.89
N ALA A 181 -0.80 9.83 -5.33
CA ALA A 181 0.65 9.91 -5.18
C ALA A 181 1.23 11.16 -5.89
N ARG A 182 0.66 11.58 -7.03
CA ARG A 182 1.03 12.82 -7.71
C ARG A 182 0.61 14.06 -6.90
N ASP A 183 -0.60 14.07 -6.38
CA ASP A 183 -1.09 15.20 -5.57
C ASP A 183 -0.19 15.44 -4.35
N ILE A 184 0.23 14.34 -3.69
CA ILE A 184 1.17 14.37 -2.56
C ILE A 184 2.54 14.88 -3.02
N ALA A 185 3.08 14.36 -4.12
CA ALA A 185 4.37 14.78 -4.65
C ALA A 185 4.41 16.29 -4.98
N GLU A 186 3.31 16.84 -5.48
CA GLU A 186 3.18 18.28 -5.75
C GLU A 186 3.14 19.09 -4.46
N THR A 187 2.35 18.65 -3.46
CA THR A 187 2.23 19.37 -2.18
C THR A 187 3.53 19.34 -1.37
N LEU A 188 4.28 18.24 -1.43
CA LEU A 188 5.62 18.14 -0.83
C LEU A 188 6.69 18.91 -1.62
N GLY A 189 6.32 19.56 -2.73
CA GLY A 189 7.25 20.32 -3.57
C GLY A 189 8.27 19.47 -4.33
N LEU A 190 8.04 18.17 -4.51
CA LEU A 190 8.93 17.26 -5.25
C LEU A 190 8.82 17.45 -6.76
N VAL A 191 7.63 17.78 -7.25
CA VAL A 191 7.32 18.02 -8.65
C VAL A 191 6.53 19.31 -8.80
N ALA A 192 6.69 20.00 -9.93
CA ALA A 192 5.92 21.20 -10.20
C ALA A 192 4.41 20.87 -10.24
N PRO A 193 3.55 21.71 -9.62
CA PRO A 193 2.10 21.57 -9.73
C PRO A 193 1.68 21.62 -11.20
N TRP A 194 0.79 20.74 -11.61
CA TRP A 194 0.19 20.84 -12.92
C TRP A 194 -1.05 21.73 -12.83
N ALA A 195 -1.26 22.62 -13.81
CA ALA A 195 -2.38 23.58 -13.80
C ALA A 195 -3.78 22.92 -13.66
N SER A 196 -3.90 21.62 -13.95
CA SER A 196 -5.13 20.82 -13.84
C SER A 196 -5.16 19.83 -12.65
N SER A 197 -4.11 19.76 -11.83
CA SER A 197 -4.00 18.84 -10.66
C SER A 197 -4.41 19.47 -9.33
N ASN A 198 -5.04 20.64 -9.38
CA ASN A 198 -5.60 21.35 -8.21
C ASN A 198 -6.89 20.65 -7.70
N ARG A 199 -6.76 19.36 -7.37
CA ARG A 199 -7.78 18.59 -6.69
C ARG A 199 -7.69 18.94 -5.21
N ASP A 200 -8.77 19.53 -4.73
CA ASP A 200 -8.92 20.00 -3.35
C ASP A 200 -9.77 18.98 -2.60
N TRP A 201 -9.17 17.85 -2.23
CA TRP A 201 -9.76 17.02 -1.19
C TRP A 201 -9.38 17.64 0.16
N ALA A 202 -10.35 17.73 1.07
CA ALA A 202 -10.34 18.65 2.22
C ALA A 202 -9.07 18.61 3.08
N GLU A 203 -8.44 17.43 3.20
CA GLU A 203 -7.29 17.23 4.08
C GLU A 203 -5.93 17.41 3.40
N ARG A 204 -5.89 17.84 2.12
CA ARG A 204 -4.61 18.03 1.40
C ARG A 204 -3.72 19.07 2.07
N ALA A 205 -4.32 20.06 2.72
CA ALA A 205 -3.60 21.09 3.48
C ALA A 205 -2.75 20.52 4.63
N HIS A 206 -3.06 19.33 5.15
CA HIS A 206 -2.26 18.69 6.20
C HIS A 206 -0.84 18.32 5.73
N PHE A 207 -0.63 18.21 4.41
CA PHE A 207 0.68 17.93 3.84
C PHE A 207 1.58 19.17 3.73
N SER A 208 1.02 20.38 3.80
CA SER A 208 1.76 21.63 3.59
C SER A 208 2.84 21.91 4.65
N GLN A 209 2.81 21.21 5.78
CA GLN A 209 3.84 21.28 6.81
C GLN A 209 5.07 20.40 6.51
N PHE A 210 4.98 19.52 5.51
CA PHE A 210 6.02 18.58 5.13
C PHE A 210 6.71 19.01 3.84
N GLY A 211 7.95 18.54 3.66
CA GLY A 211 8.73 18.75 2.45
C GLY A 211 9.54 17.51 2.09
N PRO A 212 10.48 17.63 1.14
CA PRO A 212 11.30 16.50 0.70
C PRO A 212 12.08 15.84 1.86
N ASP A 213 12.55 16.64 2.83
CA ASP A 213 13.31 16.17 3.99
C ASP A 213 12.47 15.37 5.00
N SER A 214 11.14 15.40 4.87
CA SER A 214 10.21 14.65 5.70
C SER A 214 10.04 13.19 5.27
N LEU A 215 10.52 12.81 4.08
CA LEU A 215 10.31 11.47 3.51
C LEU A 215 11.10 10.37 4.22
N LYS A 216 12.22 10.71 4.89
CA LYS A 216 13.07 9.78 5.69
C LYS A 216 13.39 8.45 4.99
N ASN A 217 13.50 8.46 3.67
CA ASN A 217 13.56 7.26 2.85
C ASN A 217 14.96 6.90 2.35
N GLY A 218 16.01 7.46 2.98
CA GLY A 218 17.41 7.21 2.62
C GLY A 218 17.86 7.84 1.30
N LEU A 219 16.99 8.56 0.59
CA LEU A 219 17.32 9.27 -0.65
C LEU A 219 17.61 10.75 -0.40
N THR A 220 18.49 11.31 -1.23
CA THR A 220 18.69 12.76 -1.30
C THR A 220 17.45 13.47 -1.86
N GLU A 221 17.33 14.78 -1.66
CA GLU A 221 16.24 15.57 -2.25
C GLU A 221 16.21 15.42 -3.78
N VAL A 222 17.36 15.46 -4.45
CA VAL A 222 17.47 15.32 -5.91
C VAL A 222 16.93 13.96 -6.36
N GLU A 223 17.27 12.90 -5.66
CA GLU A 223 16.78 11.54 -5.96
C GLU A 223 15.28 11.40 -5.71
N ASN A 224 14.77 11.99 -4.63
CA ASN A 224 13.34 12.03 -4.35
C ASN A 224 12.56 12.78 -5.45
N ARG A 225 13.12 13.86 -6.00
CA ARG A 225 12.54 14.56 -7.15
C ARG A 225 12.55 13.70 -8.41
N ILE A 226 13.60 12.93 -8.65
CA ILE A 226 13.68 11.99 -9.78
C ILE A 226 12.63 10.88 -9.62
N LEU A 227 12.58 10.23 -8.45
CA LEU A 227 11.61 9.19 -8.12
C LEU A 227 10.17 9.69 -8.28
N ALA A 228 9.87 10.88 -7.77
CA ALA A 228 8.55 11.47 -7.84
C ALA A 228 8.11 11.86 -9.26
N LYS A 229 9.05 12.06 -10.18
CA LYS A 229 8.76 12.46 -11.57
C LYS A 229 8.72 11.29 -12.53
N THR A 230 9.49 10.23 -12.29
CA THR A 230 9.69 9.18 -13.29
C THR A 230 8.45 8.32 -13.50
N PRO A 231 8.00 8.12 -14.75
CA PRO A 231 7.02 7.09 -15.09
C PRO A 231 7.70 5.74 -15.38
N HIS A 232 9.04 5.66 -15.29
CA HIS A 232 9.80 4.45 -15.61
C HIS A 232 10.04 3.63 -14.35
N ILE A 233 9.40 2.45 -14.29
CA ILE A 233 9.46 1.61 -13.10
C ILE A 233 10.88 1.13 -12.78
N ASP A 234 11.70 0.83 -13.78
CA ASP A 234 13.09 0.39 -13.57
C ASP A 234 13.92 1.44 -12.82
N GLN A 235 13.75 2.72 -13.20
CA GLN A 235 14.41 3.83 -12.52
C GLN A 235 13.88 3.99 -11.08
N ALA A 236 12.57 3.84 -10.89
CA ALA A 236 11.96 3.91 -9.57
C ALA A 236 12.48 2.79 -8.65
N ILE A 237 12.57 1.56 -9.14
CA ILE A 237 13.09 0.41 -8.39
C ILE A 237 14.53 0.67 -7.93
N ILE A 238 15.43 1.12 -8.83
CA ILE A 238 16.82 1.42 -8.46
C ILE A 238 16.90 2.42 -7.30
N LEU A 239 16.09 3.48 -7.34
CA LEU A 239 16.04 4.49 -6.28
C LEU A 239 15.43 3.95 -4.99
N ILE A 240 14.34 3.19 -5.08
CA ILE A 240 13.71 2.58 -3.90
C ILE A 240 14.71 1.65 -3.19
N LEU A 241 15.39 0.77 -3.94
CA LEU A 241 16.37 -0.14 -3.38
C LEU A 241 17.56 0.60 -2.76
N LYS A 242 18.06 1.65 -3.43
CA LYS A 242 19.09 2.52 -2.87
C LYS A 242 18.64 3.16 -1.55
N GLY A 243 17.41 3.68 -1.50
CA GLY A 243 16.86 4.31 -0.31
C GLY A 243 16.72 3.33 0.85
N LEU A 244 16.16 2.14 0.58
CA LEU A 244 16.04 1.06 1.57
C LEU A 244 17.40 0.67 2.17
N MET A 245 18.41 0.45 1.32
CA MET A 245 19.78 0.16 1.77
C MET A 245 20.40 1.27 2.63
N ASN A 246 19.97 2.52 2.45
CA ASN A 246 20.47 3.66 3.23
C ASN A 246 19.75 3.87 4.56
N ILE A 247 18.56 3.27 4.76
CA ILE A 247 17.82 3.33 6.04
C ILE A 247 18.28 2.22 6.97
N ASP A 248 18.68 1.07 6.42
CA ASP A 248 19.14 -0.10 7.17
C ASP A 248 20.58 0.03 7.70
N ASN A 249 21.28 1.13 7.39
CA ASN A 249 22.67 1.42 7.78
C ASN A 249 22.79 2.47 8.89
#